data_AF-A0AAD1SNS2-F1
#
_entry.id   AF-A0AAD1SNS2-F1
#
_cell.length_a   1.000
_cell.length_b   1.000
_cell.length_c   1.000
_cell.angle_alpha   90.00
_cell.angle_beta   90.00
_cell.angle_gamma   90.00
#
_symmetry.space_group_name_H-M   'P 1'
#
loop_
_entity.id
_entity.type
_entity.pdbx_description
1 polymer ?
#
loop_
_entity_poly.entity_id
_entity_poly.type
_entity_poly.pdbx_seq_one_letter_code
_entity_poly.pdbx_strand_id
1 'polypeptide(L)'
;MAPLLLLLLVGAAAASRGDREPVYRECVAGCQQMNCTGARLREFRAEQPLYMRLTGWACLDDCQYQCMWHTVSLYIKEGYPVPQFHGKWPFSRFLFFQEPASALASFLNCIANIWMLRRYRSTVPSSCPMYHTCLAFSMISINAWFWSTIFHTKDTAITEKMDYFCASSVILHSIYLCCMRTLGLRYPSLANVFGAVLVLLFACHVSYLTLGSFDYSYNMMANVSLDVHLLSVSISIHSHIPLNAVTLAAAENDCGQFVM
;
A
#
# COMPACT_ATOMS: atom_id res chain seq x y z
N MET A 1 -21.43 26.21 10.44
CA MET A 1 -20.50 26.25 11.59
C MET A 1 -20.05 24.84 11.94
N ALA A 2 -19.31 24.19 11.04
CA ALA A 2 -18.91 22.79 11.18
C ALA A 2 -17.46 22.44 10.72
N PRO A 3 -16.51 23.37 10.43
CA PRO A 3 -15.15 22.93 10.07
C PRO A 3 -14.12 23.04 11.20
N LEU A 4 -14.47 23.43 12.44
CA LEU A 4 -13.47 23.73 13.48
C LEU A 4 -13.21 22.62 14.52
N LEU A 5 -13.95 21.50 14.48
CA LEU A 5 -13.84 20.44 15.51
C LEU A 5 -12.91 19.28 15.12
N LEU A 6 -12.21 19.36 13.97
CA LEU A 6 -11.32 18.30 13.49
C LEU A 6 -9.83 18.63 13.67
N LEU A 7 -9.48 19.51 14.62
CA LEU A 7 -8.12 20.03 14.81
C LEU A 7 -7.41 19.55 16.09
N LEU A 8 -7.93 18.55 16.81
CA LEU A 8 -7.31 18.07 18.06
C LEU A 8 -7.29 16.55 18.20
N LEU A 9 -6.69 15.86 17.23
CA LEU A 9 -6.14 14.53 17.47
C LEU A 9 -4.74 14.45 16.83
N VAL A 10 -3.82 15.30 17.30
CA VAL A 10 -2.40 14.96 17.25
C VAL A 10 -2.22 13.85 18.29
N GLY A 11 -2.50 12.62 17.87
CA GLY A 11 -2.09 11.45 18.62
C GLY A 11 -0.58 11.53 18.74
N ALA A 12 -0.06 11.72 19.95
CA ALA A 12 1.35 11.46 20.21
C ALA A 12 1.63 10.08 19.62
N ALA A 13 2.52 10.00 18.63
CA ALA A 13 2.91 8.74 18.00
C ALA A 13 3.44 7.84 19.12
N ALA A 14 2.55 7.02 19.67
CA ALA A 14 2.88 6.20 20.79
C ALA A 14 3.78 5.10 20.23
N ALA A 15 5.09 5.20 20.50
CA ALA A 15 6.01 4.10 20.28
C ALA A 15 5.33 2.80 20.74
N SER A 16 5.40 1.75 19.92
CA SER A 16 4.58 0.56 20.12
C SER A 16 4.87 -0.05 21.49
N ARG A 17 3.91 -0.78 22.05
CA ARG A 17 4.02 -1.31 23.42
C ARG A 17 5.31 -2.13 23.61
N GLY A 18 5.70 -2.90 22.59
CA GLY A 18 6.94 -3.69 22.60
C GLY A 18 8.21 -2.83 22.60
N ASP A 19 8.21 -1.69 21.90
CA ASP A 19 9.38 -0.78 21.88
C ASP A 19 9.67 -0.14 23.25
N ARG A 20 8.64 -0.08 24.11
CA ARG A 20 8.74 0.46 25.46
C ARG A 20 9.15 -0.60 26.49
N GLU A 21 9.12 -1.87 26.12
CA GLU A 21 9.43 -2.96 27.04
C GLU A 21 10.90 -2.88 27.48
N PRO A 22 11.20 -2.79 28.79
CA PRO A 22 12.57 -2.71 29.28
C PRO A 22 13.44 -3.87 28.79
N VAL A 23 12.89 -5.09 28.81
CA VAL A 23 13.56 -6.32 28.34
C VAL A 23 14.03 -6.18 26.89
N TYR A 24 13.18 -5.62 26.03
CA TYR A 24 13.51 -5.41 24.63
C TYR A 24 14.61 -4.36 24.47
N ARG A 25 14.46 -3.19 25.12
CA ARG A 25 15.42 -2.07 25.01
C ARG A 25 16.80 -2.43 25.54
N GLU A 26 16.86 -3.13 26.67
CA GLU A 26 18.11 -3.59 27.26
C GLU A 26 18.81 -4.63 26.36
N CYS A 27 18.05 -5.57 25.80
CA CYS A 27 18.58 -6.55 24.86
C CYS A 27 19.17 -5.86 23.62
N VAL A 28 18.44 -4.91 23.00
CA VAL A 28 18.91 -4.21 21.79
C VAL A 28 20.17 -3.40 22.09
N ALA A 29 20.18 -2.66 23.21
CA ALA A 29 21.35 -1.87 23.61
C ALA A 29 22.58 -2.76 23.85
N GLY A 30 22.41 -3.88 24.54
CA GLY A 30 23.47 -4.86 24.78
C GLY A 30 23.98 -5.50 23.49
N CYS A 31 23.08 -5.93 22.61
CA CYS A 31 23.43 -6.53 21.32
C CYS A 31 24.20 -5.53 20.44
N GLN A 32 23.74 -4.28 20.37
CA GLN A 32 24.39 -3.25 19.57
C GLN A 32 25.81 -2.95 20.06
N GLN A 33 26.01 -2.85 21.38
CA GLN A 33 27.34 -2.61 21.95
C GLN A 33 28.30 -3.77 21.69
N MET A 34 27.83 -5.01 21.89
CA MET A 34 28.69 -6.20 21.79
C MET A 34 28.98 -6.62 20.35
N ASN A 35 28.00 -6.55 19.45
CA ASN A 35 28.10 -7.16 18.12
C ASN A 35 28.24 -6.13 16.99
N CYS A 36 27.74 -4.91 17.17
CA CYS A 36 27.73 -3.91 16.11
C CYS A 36 28.88 -2.89 16.20
N THR A 37 29.97 -3.22 16.90
CA THR A 37 31.16 -2.35 17.04
C THR A 37 32.47 -3.08 16.68
N GLY A 38 33.48 -2.31 16.24
CA GLY A 38 34.86 -2.78 16.08
C GLY A 38 35.07 -4.00 15.16
N ALA A 39 35.73 -5.04 15.69
CA ALA A 39 36.01 -6.28 14.97
C ALA A 39 34.74 -7.10 14.69
N ARG A 40 33.80 -7.14 15.64
CA ARG A 40 32.55 -7.91 15.50
C ARG A 40 31.64 -7.38 14.40
N LEU A 41 31.59 -6.07 14.18
CA LEU A 41 30.86 -5.50 13.04
C LEU A 41 31.46 -5.94 11.69
N ARG A 42 32.79 -6.08 11.62
CA ARG A 42 33.47 -6.54 10.40
C ARG A 42 33.19 -8.02 10.16
N GLU A 43 33.22 -8.83 11.21
CA GLU A 43 32.86 -10.24 11.19
C GLU A 43 31.41 -10.45 10.76
N PHE A 44 30.45 -9.72 11.37
CA PHE A 44 29.05 -9.73 10.95
C PHE A 44 28.91 -9.44 9.46
N ARG A 45 29.56 -8.39 8.94
CA ARG A 45 29.49 -8.03 7.51
C ARG A 45 30.12 -9.09 6.59
N ALA A 46 31.17 -9.77 7.05
CA ALA A 46 31.85 -10.81 6.29
C ALA A 46 31.00 -12.09 6.20
N GLU A 47 30.40 -12.49 7.33
CA GLU A 47 29.57 -13.69 7.45
C GLU A 47 28.10 -13.47 7.07
N GLN A 48 27.70 -12.22 6.86
CA GLN A 48 26.31 -11.87 6.55
C GLN A 48 25.82 -12.65 5.32
N PRO A 49 24.71 -13.39 5.42
CA PRO A 49 24.13 -14.10 4.29
C PRO A 49 23.89 -13.19 3.09
N LEU A 50 24.06 -13.72 1.88
CA LEU A 50 23.93 -12.93 0.64
C LEU A 50 22.59 -12.19 0.58
N TYR A 51 21.50 -12.85 0.99
CA TYR A 51 20.17 -12.24 0.96
C TYR A 51 20.08 -11.01 1.87
N MET A 52 20.68 -11.03 3.06
CA MET A 52 20.69 -9.90 3.98
C MET A 52 21.55 -8.75 3.45
N ARG A 53 22.67 -9.06 2.77
CA ARG A 53 23.51 -8.06 2.11
C ARG A 53 22.79 -7.38 0.94
N LEU A 54 22.17 -8.17 0.06
CA LEU A 54 21.41 -7.65 -1.09
C LEU A 54 20.22 -6.80 -0.65
N THR A 55 19.58 -7.20 0.44
CA THR A 55 18.49 -6.44 1.06
C THR A 55 19.02 -5.46 2.11
N GLY A 56 20.29 -5.07 2.12
CA GLY A 56 20.82 -3.97 2.94
C GLY A 56 20.45 -4.00 4.43
N TRP A 57 20.42 -5.17 5.07
CA TRP A 57 20.18 -5.29 6.51
C TRP A 57 21.42 -4.83 7.29
N ALA A 58 21.23 -3.94 8.26
CA ALA A 58 22.28 -3.55 9.18
C ALA A 58 22.35 -4.49 10.39
N CYS A 59 23.49 -4.45 11.09
CA CYS A 59 23.67 -5.19 12.35
C CYS A 59 22.62 -4.79 13.40
N LEU A 60 22.24 -3.51 13.45
CA LEU A 60 21.21 -3.03 14.36
C LEU A 60 19.84 -3.66 14.07
N ASP A 61 19.47 -3.78 12.79
CA ASP A 61 18.20 -4.40 12.38
C ASP A 61 18.15 -5.87 12.81
N ASP A 62 19.29 -6.57 12.75
CA ASP A 62 19.39 -7.94 13.24
C ASP A 62 19.27 -8.04 14.77
N CYS A 63 19.93 -7.14 15.50
CA CYS A 63 19.77 -7.04 16.96
C CYS A 63 18.31 -6.78 17.36
N GLN A 64 17.64 -5.83 16.70
CA GLN A 64 16.22 -5.54 16.93
C GLN A 64 15.35 -6.78 16.68
N TYR A 65 15.59 -7.50 15.58
CA TYR A 65 14.84 -8.71 15.26
C TYR A 65 15.03 -9.82 16.30
N GLN A 66 16.28 -10.11 16.68
CA GLN A 66 16.58 -11.17 17.66
C GLN A 66 15.98 -10.83 19.03
N CYS A 67 16.15 -9.59 19.47
CA CYS A 67 15.61 -9.12 20.74
C CYS A 67 14.08 -9.08 20.76
N MET A 68 13.44 -8.72 19.64
CA MET A 68 11.98 -8.83 19.50
C MET A 68 11.53 -10.27 19.74
N TRP A 69 12.12 -11.25 19.05
CA TRP A 69 11.76 -12.66 19.22
C TRP A 69 12.06 -13.21 20.61
N HIS A 70 13.12 -12.71 21.26
CA HIS A 70 13.39 -13.02 22.67
C HIS A 70 12.26 -12.52 23.58
N THR A 71 11.85 -11.26 23.44
CA THR A 71 10.73 -10.68 24.21
C THR A 71 9.41 -11.39 23.92
N VAL A 72 9.11 -11.71 22.66
CA VAL A 72 7.92 -12.48 22.26
C VAL A 72 7.90 -13.85 22.94
N SER A 73 9.04 -14.54 22.99
CA SER A 73 9.15 -15.85 23.64
C SER A 73 8.82 -15.78 25.13
N LEU A 74 9.26 -14.72 25.82
CA LEU A 74 8.92 -14.48 27.22
C LEU A 74 7.41 -14.22 27.41
N TYR A 75 6.82 -13.37 26.56
CA TYR A 75 5.38 -13.10 26.61
C TYR A 75 4.53 -14.36 26.41
N ILE A 76 4.88 -15.18 25.41
CA ILE A 76 4.19 -16.45 25.15
C ILE A 76 4.31 -17.39 26.36
N LYS A 77 5.51 -17.49 26.95
CA LYS A 77 5.77 -18.36 28.11
C LYS A 77 4.96 -17.95 29.34
N GLU A 78 4.84 -16.64 29.59
CA GLU A 78 4.10 -16.08 30.72
C GLU A 78 2.58 -15.96 30.45
N GLY A 79 2.12 -16.35 29.24
CA GLY A 79 0.70 -16.30 28.87
C GLY A 79 0.17 -14.90 28.58
N TYR A 80 1.04 -13.92 28.31
CA TYR A 80 0.65 -12.55 27.96
C TYR A 80 0.40 -12.39 26.45
N PRO A 81 -0.53 -11.51 26.05
CA PRO A 81 -0.72 -11.17 24.64
C PRO A 81 0.53 -10.47 24.09
N VAL A 82 1.04 -10.98 22.97
CA VAL A 82 2.23 -10.46 22.31
C VAL A 82 2.02 -8.99 21.91
N PRO A 83 2.94 -8.07 22.23
CA PRO A 83 2.81 -6.67 21.83
C PRO A 83 3.32 -6.47 20.39
N GLN A 84 2.93 -5.34 19.79
CA GLN A 84 3.55 -4.86 18.56
C GLN A 84 4.93 -4.24 18.85
N PHE A 85 5.87 -4.37 17.91
CA PHE A 85 7.20 -3.79 17.90
C PHE A 85 7.37 -2.95 16.64
N HIS A 86 7.91 -1.73 16.76
CA HIS A 86 8.01 -0.74 15.68
C HIS A 86 6.71 -0.54 14.87
N GLY A 87 5.56 -0.63 15.55
CA GLY A 87 4.24 -0.51 14.91
C GLY A 87 3.78 -1.73 14.12
N LYS A 88 4.49 -2.86 14.21
CA LYS A 88 4.19 -4.10 13.50
C LYS A 88 4.04 -5.29 14.45
N TRP A 89 3.30 -6.30 14.01
CA TRP A 89 3.30 -7.60 14.68
C TRP A 89 4.62 -8.34 14.40
N PRO A 90 5.15 -9.10 15.37
CA PRO A 90 6.40 -9.84 15.19
C PRO A 90 6.21 -10.96 14.17
N PHE A 91 6.81 -10.77 12.98
CA PHE A 91 6.84 -11.77 11.92
C PHE A 91 8.19 -12.48 11.87
N SER A 92 8.17 -13.77 11.56
CA SER A 92 9.39 -14.56 11.43
C SER A 92 9.91 -14.33 10.02
N ARG A 93 11.14 -13.86 9.91
CA ARG A 93 11.83 -13.68 8.61
C ARG A 93 11.97 -15.05 7.97
N PHE A 94 11.52 -15.17 6.72
CA PHE A 94 11.85 -16.31 5.87
C PHE A 94 12.70 -15.83 4.71
N LEU A 95 13.99 -16.16 4.74
CA LEU A 95 14.98 -15.67 3.78
C LEU A 95 14.99 -14.12 3.73
N PHE A 96 14.70 -13.54 2.58
CA PHE A 96 14.68 -12.11 2.31
C PHE A 96 13.32 -11.45 2.59
N PHE A 97 12.29 -12.21 2.97
CA PHE A 97 10.95 -11.69 3.19
C PHE A 97 10.69 -11.37 4.66
N GLN A 98 10.28 -10.13 4.91
CA GLN A 98 9.77 -9.69 6.21
C GLN A 98 8.33 -10.16 6.43
N GLU A 99 7.49 -10.13 5.38
CA GLU A 99 6.10 -10.59 5.41
C GLU A 99 5.82 -11.54 4.21
N PRO A 100 6.21 -12.83 4.31
CA PRO A 100 6.22 -13.74 3.16
C PRO A 100 4.85 -13.96 2.51
N ALA A 101 3.79 -14.07 3.32
CA ALA A 101 2.43 -14.29 2.83
C ALA A 101 1.90 -13.06 2.08
N SER A 102 2.07 -11.87 2.64
CA SER A 102 1.66 -10.60 2.02
C SER A 102 2.44 -10.36 0.73
N ALA A 103 3.76 -10.57 0.75
CA ALA A 103 4.60 -10.43 -0.45
C ALA A 103 4.17 -11.38 -1.58
N LEU A 104 3.87 -12.64 -1.25
CA LEU A 104 3.37 -13.61 -2.22
C LEU A 104 1.99 -13.21 -2.76
N ALA A 105 1.07 -12.78 -1.89
CA ALA A 105 -0.25 -12.33 -2.31
C ALA A 105 -0.17 -11.12 -3.26
N SER A 106 0.67 -10.12 -2.95
CA SER A 106 0.90 -8.96 -3.82
C SER A 106 1.53 -9.36 -5.16
N PHE A 107 2.49 -10.29 -5.14
CA PHE A 107 3.12 -10.80 -6.37
C PHE A 107 2.10 -11.51 -7.28
N LEU A 108 1.26 -12.37 -6.71
CA LEU A 108 0.20 -13.05 -7.46
C LEU A 108 -0.82 -12.04 -8.01
N ASN A 109 -1.18 -11.00 -7.26
CA ASN A 109 -2.02 -9.92 -7.75
C ASN A 109 -1.39 -9.15 -8.92
N CYS A 110 -0.08 -8.89 -8.86
CA CYS A 110 0.66 -8.29 -9.98
C CYS A 110 0.57 -9.17 -11.25
N ILE A 111 0.79 -10.49 -11.12
CA ILE A 111 0.64 -11.44 -12.23
C ILE A 111 -0.79 -11.43 -12.78
N ALA A 112 -1.80 -11.47 -11.90
CA ALA A 112 -3.20 -11.44 -12.30
C ALA A 112 -3.51 -10.18 -13.12
N ASN A 113 -3.02 -9.00 -12.70
CA ASN A 113 -3.19 -7.77 -13.45
C ASN A 113 -2.48 -7.78 -14.81
N ILE A 114 -1.26 -8.35 -14.90
CA ILE A 114 -0.55 -8.51 -16.18
C ILE A 114 -1.33 -9.43 -17.13
N TRP A 115 -1.82 -10.56 -16.61
CA TRP A 115 -2.60 -11.53 -17.38
C TRP A 115 -3.90 -10.91 -17.89
N MET A 116 -4.63 -10.22 -17.01
CA MET A 116 -5.86 -9.50 -17.32
C MET A 116 -5.63 -8.38 -18.34
N LEU A 117 -4.54 -7.63 -18.23
CA LEU A 117 -4.16 -6.60 -19.21
C LEU A 117 -3.90 -7.20 -20.60
N ARG A 118 -3.20 -8.34 -20.67
CA ARG A 118 -2.95 -9.05 -21.93
C ARG A 118 -4.26 -9.51 -22.57
N ARG A 119 -5.15 -10.11 -21.77
CA ARG A 119 -6.49 -10.52 -22.20
C ARG A 119 -7.31 -9.32 -22.67
N TYR A 120 -7.28 -8.20 -21.94
CA TYR A 120 -8.00 -6.99 -22.31
C TYR A 120 -7.56 -6.48 -23.69
N ARG A 121 -6.25 -6.34 -23.91
CA ARG A 121 -5.66 -5.89 -25.18
C ARG A 121 -5.99 -6.80 -26.37
N SER A 122 -6.13 -8.11 -26.16
CA SER A 122 -6.45 -9.04 -27.24
C SER A 122 -7.94 -9.12 -27.57
N THR A 123 -8.80 -8.53 -26.73
CA THR A 123 -10.26 -8.72 -26.81
C THR A 123 -11.00 -7.43 -27.10
N VAL A 124 -10.49 -6.32 -26.56
CA VAL A 124 -11.15 -5.01 -26.66
C VAL A 124 -10.44 -4.17 -27.72
N PRO A 125 -11.14 -3.75 -28.78
CA PRO A 125 -10.58 -2.86 -29.78
C PRO A 125 -10.11 -1.53 -29.18
N SER A 126 -9.03 -0.96 -29.72
CA SER A 126 -8.53 0.35 -29.27
C SER A 126 -9.45 1.52 -29.61
N SER A 127 -10.43 1.31 -30.49
CA SER A 127 -11.49 2.28 -30.81
C SER A 127 -12.50 2.47 -29.67
N CYS A 128 -12.52 1.57 -28.68
CA CYS A 128 -13.47 1.65 -27.57
C CYS A 128 -13.19 2.87 -26.69
N PRO A 129 -14.21 3.69 -26.35
CA PRO A 129 -14.03 4.93 -25.58
C PRO A 129 -13.30 4.76 -24.24
N MET A 130 -13.48 3.61 -23.58
CA MET A 130 -12.86 3.30 -22.28
C MET A 130 -11.50 2.60 -22.40
N TYR A 131 -11.03 2.25 -23.61
CA TYR A 131 -9.85 1.42 -23.81
C TYR A 131 -8.62 1.96 -23.09
N HIS A 132 -8.31 3.23 -23.30
CA HIS A 132 -7.14 3.87 -22.70
C HIS A 132 -7.29 4.10 -21.20
N THR A 133 -8.52 4.33 -20.72
CA THR A 133 -8.78 4.48 -19.28
C THR A 133 -8.58 3.16 -18.54
N CYS A 134 -9.09 2.03 -19.06
CA CYS A 134 -8.88 0.71 -18.47
C CYS A 134 -7.41 0.24 -18.60
N LEU A 135 -6.75 0.61 -19.70
CA LEU A 135 -5.33 0.36 -19.89
C LEU A 135 -4.48 1.08 -18.83
N ALA A 136 -4.76 2.37 -18.58
CA ALA A 136 -4.09 3.17 -17.57
C ALA A 136 -4.29 2.58 -16.17
N PHE A 137 -5.53 2.21 -15.83
CA PHE A 137 -5.83 1.55 -14.56
C PHE A 137 -4.98 0.29 -14.35
N SER A 138 -4.95 -0.59 -15.35
CA SER A 138 -4.16 -1.84 -15.27
C SER A 138 -2.69 -1.57 -15.03
N MET A 139 -2.11 -0.58 -15.72
CA MET A 139 -0.70 -0.20 -15.53
C MET A 139 -0.43 0.36 -14.14
N ILE A 140 -1.34 1.19 -13.61
CA ILE A 140 -1.27 1.75 -12.26
C ILE A 140 -1.37 0.63 -11.21
N SER A 141 -2.31 -0.31 -11.38
CA SER A 141 -2.47 -1.46 -10.50
C SER A 141 -1.24 -2.37 -10.52
N ILE A 142 -0.66 -2.66 -11.70
CA ILE A 142 0.59 -3.43 -11.80
C ILE A 142 1.72 -2.74 -11.03
N ASN A 143 1.85 -1.42 -11.19
CA ASN A 143 2.87 -0.65 -10.47
C ASN A 143 2.63 -0.69 -8.95
N ALA A 144 1.39 -0.60 -8.49
CA ALA A 144 1.05 -0.71 -7.07
C ALA A 144 1.38 -2.08 -6.49
N TRP A 145 0.94 -3.16 -7.13
CA TRP A 145 1.22 -4.51 -6.66
C TRP A 145 2.71 -4.86 -6.71
N PHE A 146 3.46 -4.30 -7.67
CA PHE A 146 4.91 -4.41 -7.71
C PHE A 146 5.56 -3.76 -6.49
N TRP A 147 5.22 -2.49 -6.19
CA TRP A 147 5.75 -1.81 -5.01
C TRP A 147 5.33 -2.45 -3.69
N SER A 148 4.08 -2.94 -3.61
CA SER A 148 3.60 -3.72 -2.47
C SER A 148 4.40 -5.01 -2.26
N THR A 149 4.72 -5.72 -3.34
CA THR A 149 5.57 -6.93 -3.29
C THR A 149 6.95 -6.58 -2.72
N ILE A 150 7.55 -5.48 -3.19
CA ILE A 150 8.87 -5.04 -2.71
C ILE A 150 8.80 -4.64 -1.23
N PHE A 151 7.79 -3.87 -0.83
CA PHE A 151 7.58 -3.41 0.54
C PHE A 151 7.43 -4.58 1.52
N HIS A 152 6.57 -5.55 1.22
CA HIS A 152 6.38 -6.73 2.08
C HIS A 152 7.58 -7.69 2.05
N THR A 153 8.42 -7.62 1.00
CA THR A 153 9.71 -8.31 1.00
C THR A 153 10.68 -7.62 1.94
N LYS A 154 10.89 -6.31 1.74
CA LYS A 154 11.75 -5.50 2.58
C LYS A 154 11.14 -4.13 2.86
N ASP A 155 10.86 -3.90 4.13
CA ASP A 155 10.46 -2.59 4.60
C ASP A 155 11.65 -1.63 4.67
N THR A 156 11.42 -0.43 4.19
CA THR A 156 12.41 0.62 3.97
C THR A 156 11.63 1.92 3.79
N ALA A 157 12.14 3.06 4.25
CA ALA A 157 11.40 4.32 4.17
C ALA A 157 10.99 4.71 2.73
N ILE A 158 11.73 4.24 1.71
CA ILE A 158 11.39 4.47 0.31
C ILE A 158 10.30 3.48 -0.15
N THR A 159 10.43 2.20 0.19
CA THR A 159 9.49 1.16 -0.24
C THR A 159 8.13 1.37 0.41
N GLU A 160 8.11 1.81 1.67
CA GLU A 160 6.89 2.23 2.39
C GLU A 160 6.18 3.38 1.67
N LYS A 161 6.90 4.47 1.35
CA LYS A 161 6.34 5.61 0.62
C LYS A 161 5.78 5.19 -0.73
N MET A 162 6.53 4.38 -1.47
CA MET A 162 6.12 3.95 -2.80
C MET A 162 4.88 3.04 -2.76
N ASP A 163 4.79 2.11 -1.82
CA ASP A 163 3.61 1.27 -1.65
C ASP A 163 2.35 2.12 -1.39
N TYR A 164 2.45 3.06 -0.44
CA TYR A 164 1.34 3.94 -0.10
C TYR A 164 0.94 4.90 -1.21
N PHE A 165 1.90 5.53 -1.89
CA PHE A 165 1.59 6.44 -3.00
C PHE A 165 0.96 5.68 -4.17
N CYS A 166 1.44 4.46 -4.45
CA CYS A 166 0.84 3.65 -5.50
C CYS A 166 -0.57 3.18 -5.12
N ALA A 167 -0.81 2.80 -3.86
CA ALA A 167 -2.16 2.48 -3.38
C ALA A 167 -3.13 3.67 -3.52
N SER A 168 -2.70 4.88 -3.13
CA SER A 168 -3.47 6.12 -3.35
C SER A 168 -3.80 6.33 -4.83
N SER A 169 -2.83 6.09 -5.73
CA SER A 169 -3.06 6.23 -7.18
C SER A 169 -4.09 5.25 -7.72
N VAL A 170 -4.14 4.01 -7.20
CA VAL A 170 -5.15 3.01 -7.57
C VAL A 170 -6.54 3.49 -7.14
N ILE A 171 -6.69 3.95 -5.89
CA ILE A 171 -7.98 4.44 -5.36
C ILE A 171 -8.49 5.63 -6.20
N LEU A 172 -7.63 6.62 -6.46
CA LEU A 172 -8.00 7.79 -7.26
C LEU A 172 -8.36 7.41 -8.70
N HIS A 173 -7.64 6.49 -9.31
CA HIS A 173 -7.98 6.02 -10.66
C HIS A 173 -9.28 5.19 -10.66
N SER A 174 -9.59 4.42 -9.60
CA SER A 174 -10.88 3.74 -9.46
C SER A 174 -12.04 4.73 -9.40
N ILE A 175 -11.88 5.85 -8.68
CA ILE A 175 -12.84 6.96 -8.66
C ILE A 175 -12.99 7.56 -10.07
N TYR A 176 -11.88 7.77 -10.78
CA TYR A 176 -11.92 8.28 -12.15
C TYR A 176 -12.63 7.32 -13.12
N LEU A 177 -12.37 6.01 -13.02
CA LEU A 177 -13.06 4.99 -13.81
C LEU A 177 -14.58 5.01 -13.58
N CYS A 178 -15.01 5.13 -12.31
CA CYS A 178 -16.42 5.24 -11.95
C CYS A 178 -17.06 6.49 -12.60
N CYS A 179 -16.37 7.63 -12.58
CA CYS A 179 -16.81 8.85 -13.26
C CYS A 179 -16.89 8.67 -14.79
N MET A 180 -15.86 8.08 -15.41
CA MET A 180 -15.84 7.83 -16.85
C MET A 180 -16.99 6.92 -17.30
N ARG A 181 -17.31 5.89 -16.51
CA ARG A 181 -18.39 4.95 -16.80
C ARG A 181 -19.78 5.59 -16.65
N THR A 182 -19.96 6.52 -15.72
CA THR A 182 -21.26 7.13 -15.43
C THR A 182 -21.54 8.41 -16.21
N LEU A 183 -20.55 9.29 -16.34
CA LEU A 183 -20.68 10.63 -16.91
C LEU A 183 -19.80 10.83 -18.14
N GLY A 184 -18.60 10.22 -18.17
CA GLY A 184 -17.58 10.50 -19.17
C GLY A 184 -17.98 10.18 -20.62
N LEU A 185 -18.85 9.19 -20.82
CA LEU A 185 -19.37 8.87 -22.17
C LEU A 185 -20.32 9.95 -22.72
N ARG A 186 -21.03 10.67 -21.85
CA ARG A 186 -21.96 11.75 -22.24
C ARG A 186 -21.31 13.13 -22.18
N TYR A 187 -20.43 13.35 -21.21
CA TYR A 187 -19.79 14.64 -20.92
C TYR A 187 -18.27 14.46 -20.78
N PRO A 188 -17.54 14.16 -21.87
CA PRO A 188 -16.11 13.82 -21.81
C PRO A 188 -15.25 14.96 -21.28
N SER A 189 -15.55 16.22 -21.62
CA SER A 189 -14.81 17.39 -21.12
C SER A 189 -14.92 17.53 -19.61
N LEU A 190 -16.10 17.29 -19.03
CA LEU A 190 -16.31 17.36 -17.59
C LEU A 190 -15.54 16.24 -16.87
N ALA A 191 -15.58 15.02 -17.42
CA ALA A 191 -14.82 13.90 -16.87
C ALA A 191 -13.30 14.14 -16.95
N ASN A 192 -12.79 14.71 -18.05
CA ASN A 192 -11.37 15.06 -18.17
C ASN A 192 -10.94 16.13 -17.14
N VAL A 193 -11.77 17.16 -16.91
CA VAL A 193 -11.52 18.15 -15.85
C VAL A 193 -11.50 17.49 -14.49
N PHE A 194 -12.46 16.59 -14.21
CA PHE A 194 -12.48 15.82 -12.97
C PHE A 194 -11.21 14.96 -12.80
N GLY A 195 -10.76 14.28 -13.85
CA GLY A 195 -9.49 13.54 -13.87
C GLY A 195 -8.29 14.43 -13.55
N ALA A 196 -8.22 15.63 -14.14
CA ALA A 196 -7.16 16.59 -13.86
C ALA A 196 -7.17 17.06 -12.38
N VAL A 197 -8.35 17.26 -11.79
CA VAL A 197 -8.49 17.57 -10.36
C VAL A 197 -7.98 16.41 -9.50
N LEU A 198 -8.30 15.16 -9.83
CA LEU A 198 -7.80 14.00 -9.10
C LEU A 198 -6.26 13.87 -9.18
N VAL A 199 -5.67 14.15 -10.34
CA VAL A 199 -4.20 14.17 -10.51
C VAL A 199 -3.58 15.29 -9.67
N LEU A 200 -4.19 16.47 -9.63
CA LEU A 200 -3.73 17.58 -8.79
C LEU A 200 -3.80 17.21 -7.30
N LEU A 201 -4.91 16.61 -6.86
CA LEU A 201 -5.06 16.12 -5.48
C LEU A 201 -3.99 15.08 -5.14
N PHE A 202 -3.71 14.14 -6.05
CA PHE A 202 -2.63 13.17 -5.88
C PHE A 202 -1.26 13.85 -5.74
N ALA A 203 -0.95 14.82 -6.61
CA ALA A 203 0.30 15.55 -6.55
C ALA A 203 0.44 16.31 -5.23
N CYS A 204 -0.62 17.00 -4.78
CA CYS A 204 -0.65 17.68 -3.48
C CYS A 204 -0.46 16.69 -2.32
N HIS A 205 -1.13 15.53 -2.34
CA HIS A 205 -0.99 14.47 -1.33
C HIS A 205 0.45 13.95 -1.23
N VAL A 206 1.05 13.62 -2.38
CA VAL A 206 2.44 13.15 -2.45
C VAL A 206 3.41 14.25 -2.01
N SER A 207 3.22 15.49 -2.45
CA SER A 207 4.05 16.62 -2.01
C SER A 207 3.97 16.83 -0.50
N TYR A 208 2.77 16.80 0.09
CA TYR A 208 2.58 16.92 1.53
C TYR A 208 3.34 15.84 2.31
N LEU A 209 3.20 14.58 1.91
CA LEU A 209 3.86 13.43 2.56
C LEU A 209 5.37 13.33 2.27
N THR A 210 5.87 14.06 1.27
CA THR A 210 7.30 14.04 0.90
C THR A 210 8.07 15.23 1.48
N LEU A 211 7.45 16.41 1.57
CA LEU A 211 8.11 17.64 2.02
C LEU A 211 8.19 17.77 3.55
N GLY A 212 7.39 16.99 4.29
CA GLY A 212 7.44 16.88 5.75
C GLY A 212 7.94 15.51 6.24
N SER A 213 7.81 15.26 7.54
CA SER A 213 7.87 13.90 8.08
C SER A 213 6.70 13.09 7.53
N PHE A 214 6.95 11.86 7.07
CA PHE A 214 5.91 11.00 6.52
C PHE A 214 4.87 10.67 7.61
N ASP A 215 3.66 11.22 7.49
CA ASP A 215 2.56 10.95 8.41
C ASP A 215 1.72 9.78 7.90
N TYR A 216 2.03 8.60 8.43
CA TYR A 216 1.31 7.37 8.13
C TYR A 216 -0.18 7.44 8.51
N SER A 217 -0.51 8.09 9.63
CA SER A 217 -1.89 8.17 10.13
C SER A 217 -2.75 9.01 9.19
N TYR A 218 -2.21 10.14 8.72
CA TYR A 218 -2.84 10.95 7.69
C TYR A 218 -3.03 10.15 6.40
N ASN A 219 -1.99 9.48 5.90
CA ASN A 219 -2.07 8.71 4.66
C ASN A 219 -3.17 7.65 4.72
N MET A 220 -3.24 6.90 5.82
CA MET A 220 -4.27 5.89 6.02
C MET A 220 -5.67 6.49 6.10
N MET A 221 -5.85 7.57 6.86
CA MET A 221 -7.13 8.25 6.97
C MET A 221 -7.61 8.77 5.60
N ALA A 222 -6.71 9.39 4.82
CA ALA A 222 -7.02 9.90 3.49
C ALA A 222 -7.46 8.78 2.54
N ASN A 223 -6.69 7.70 2.44
CA ASN A 223 -7.00 6.57 1.55
C ASN A 223 -8.30 5.86 1.95
N VAL A 224 -8.50 5.56 3.24
CA VAL A 224 -9.73 4.92 3.73
C VAL A 224 -10.94 5.81 3.48
N SER A 225 -10.82 7.13 3.69
CA SER A 225 -11.92 8.06 3.44
C SER A 225 -12.31 8.09 1.96
N LEU A 226 -11.32 8.14 1.06
CA LEU A 226 -11.55 8.10 -0.39
C LEU A 226 -12.17 6.78 -0.84
N ASP A 227 -11.73 5.65 -0.28
CA ASP A 227 -12.24 4.32 -0.64
C ASP A 227 -13.69 4.12 -0.15
N VAL A 228 -14.03 4.58 1.06
CA VAL A 228 -15.41 4.59 1.55
C VAL A 228 -16.31 5.48 0.68
N HIS A 229 -15.81 6.63 0.22
CA HIS A 229 -16.53 7.48 -0.72
C HIS A 229 -16.76 6.77 -2.06
N LEU A 230 -15.73 6.13 -2.62
CA LEU A 230 -15.85 5.33 -3.84
C LEU A 230 -16.91 4.23 -3.70
N LEU A 231 -16.89 3.50 -2.58
CA LEU A 231 -17.83 2.41 -2.31
C LEU A 231 -19.27 2.93 -2.22
N SER A 232 -19.51 4.01 -1.48
CA SER A 232 -20.84 4.61 -1.33
C SER A 232 -21.41 5.13 -2.66
N VAL A 233 -20.57 5.75 -3.50
CA VAL A 233 -20.94 6.20 -4.85
C VAL A 233 -21.29 5.00 -5.74
N SER A 234 -20.47 3.94 -5.70
CA SER A 234 -20.69 2.73 -6.49
C SER A 234 -21.99 2.02 -6.10
N ILE A 235 -22.29 1.93 -4.80
CA ILE A 235 -23.56 1.39 -4.28
C ILE A 235 -24.75 2.24 -4.75
N SER A 236 -24.64 3.57 -4.65
CA SER A 236 -25.70 4.50 -5.08
C SER A 236 -25.98 4.40 -6.58
N ILE A 237 -24.93 4.26 -7.39
CA ILE A 237 -25.07 4.04 -8.83
C ILE A 237 -25.79 2.72 -9.10
N HIS A 238 -25.42 1.65 -8.40
CA HIS A 238 -26.06 0.34 -8.58
C HIS A 238 -27.53 0.33 -8.12
N SER A 239 -27.86 1.05 -7.04
CA SER A 239 -29.23 1.10 -6.51
C SER A 239 -30.17 2.01 -7.32
N HIS A 240 -29.64 3.05 -7.99
CA HIS A 240 -30.43 4.02 -8.76
C HIS A 240 -30.47 3.77 -10.27
N ILE A 241 -29.66 2.85 -10.81
CA ILE A 241 -29.78 2.41 -12.20
C ILE A 241 -30.72 1.20 -12.25
N PRO A 242 -31.99 1.33 -12.68
CA PRO A 242 -32.83 0.18 -12.91
C PRO A 242 -32.18 -0.71 -13.97
N LEU A 243 -32.28 -2.04 -13.82
CA LEU A 243 -31.81 -3.07 -14.77
C LEU A 243 -32.19 -2.79 -16.25
N ASN A 244 -33.14 -1.90 -16.50
CA ASN A 244 -33.62 -1.53 -17.83
C ASN A 244 -32.85 -0.36 -18.46
N ALA A 245 -32.09 0.44 -17.71
CA ALA A 245 -31.18 1.47 -18.25
C ALA A 245 -29.85 0.88 -18.79
N VAL A 246 -29.69 -0.44 -18.66
CA VAL A 246 -28.81 -1.28 -19.51
C VAL A 246 -29.19 -1.15 -21.00
N THR A 247 -30.28 -0.49 -21.38
CA THR A 247 -30.57 -0.17 -22.80
C THR A 247 -29.77 1.01 -23.38
N LEU A 248 -29.14 1.88 -22.58
CA LEU A 248 -28.03 2.70 -23.12
C LEU A 248 -26.77 1.88 -23.35
N ALA A 249 -26.74 0.68 -22.80
CA ALA A 249 -25.77 -0.30 -23.18
C ALA A 249 -26.00 -0.75 -24.64
N ALA A 250 -27.14 -0.55 -25.31
CA ALA A 250 -27.29 -0.84 -26.76
C ALA A 250 -26.40 -0.04 -27.75
N ALA A 251 -25.52 0.85 -27.28
CA ALA A 251 -24.30 1.24 -28.02
C ALA A 251 -23.17 0.17 -27.93
N GLU A 252 -23.52 -1.05 -27.49
CA GLU A 252 -22.74 -2.23 -27.08
C GLU A 252 -22.18 -3.08 -28.22
N ASN A 253 -22.48 -2.84 -29.49
CA ASN A 253 -22.34 -3.94 -30.45
C ASN A 253 -20.92 -4.26 -30.95
N ASP A 254 -19.85 -3.61 -30.47
CA ASP A 254 -18.47 -3.98 -30.86
C ASP A 254 -17.40 -3.95 -29.75
N CYS A 255 -17.72 -3.51 -28.52
CA CYS A 255 -16.68 -3.22 -27.51
C CYS A 255 -16.62 -4.15 -26.29
N GLY A 256 -17.47 -5.19 -26.21
CA GLY A 256 -17.35 -6.28 -25.24
C GLY A 256 -17.43 -5.88 -23.76
N GLN A 257 -18.44 -6.38 -23.06
CA GLN A 257 -18.54 -6.31 -21.59
C GLN A 257 -17.40 -7.11 -20.92
N PHE A 258 -16.24 -6.50 -20.71
CA PHE A 258 -15.26 -6.96 -19.72
C PHE A 258 -14.78 -5.74 -18.94
N VAL A 259 -15.45 -5.49 -17.82
CA VAL A 259 -14.94 -4.60 -16.78
C VAL A 259 -14.28 -5.50 -15.75
N MET A 260 -12.99 -5.25 -15.50
CA MET A 260 -12.18 -5.93 -14.49
C MET A 260 -12.77 -5.75 -13.09
#